data_AF-A0A842W168-F1
#
_entry.id   AF-A0A842W168-F1
#
_cell.length_a   1.000
_cell.length_b   1.000
_cell.length_c   1.000
_cell.angle_alpha   90.00
_cell.angle_beta   90.00
_cell.angle_gamma   90.00
#
_symmetry.space_group_name_H-M   'P 1'
#
loop_
_entity.id
_entity.type
_entity.pdbx_description
1 polymer ?
#
loop_
_entity_poly.entity_id
_entity_poly.type
_entity_poly.pdbx_seq_one_letter_code
_entity_poly.pdbx_strand_id
1 'polypeptide(L)'
;MDSKALIPKEQDNNLNPTKPIDYWLFITIGVAVSQGNMILNEYINETSNYTYIQAISYLIIIFIAMVPGIVLGIWKRPRGYGYLFGYVIGGFIEVVVGDTYIGIYTAFVSFMLIIIPHLIFKHWRSVSKVKFE
;
A
#
# COMPACT_ATOMS: atom_id res chain seq x y z
N MET A 1 -12.99 12.46 33.48
CA MET A 1 -12.18 13.04 32.39
C MET A 1 -12.74 12.51 31.10
N ASP A 2 -13.53 13.32 30.40
CA ASP A 2 -14.04 12.96 29.07
C ASP A 2 -12.88 12.92 28.08
N SER A 3 -12.36 11.72 27.84
CA SER A 3 -11.47 11.43 26.72
C SER A 3 -12.27 11.62 25.43
N LYS A 4 -12.35 12.86 24.95
CA LYS A 4 -12.75 13.13 23.57
C LYS A 4 -11.74 12.39 22.68
N ALA A 5 -12.21 11.37 21.98
CA ALA A 5 -11.40 10.68 20.99
C ALA A 5 -10.84 11.74 20.03
N LEU A 6 -9.52 11.92 20.06
CA LEU A 6 -8.82 12.87 19.20
C LEU A 6 -9.20 12.59 17.74
N ILE A 7 -9.47 13.65 16.98
CA ILE A 7 -9.69 13.51 15.54
C ILE A 7 -8.40 12.90 14.98
N PRO A 8 -8.41 11.89 14.09
CA PRO A 8 -7.18 11.21 13.65
C PRO A 8 -6.09 12.14 13.10
N LYS A 9 -6.47 13.28 12.48
CA LYS A 9 -5.54 14.35 12.09
C LYS A 9 -4.84 15.01 13.28
N GLU A 10 -5.55 15.21 14.39
CA GLU A 10 -5.01 15.73 15.64
C GLU A 10 -4.16 14.66 16.35
N GLN A 11 -4.53 13.39 16.22
CA GLN A 11 -3.78 12.24 16.72
C GLN A 11 -2.42 12.10 16.00
N ASP A 12 -2.38 12.29 14.67
CA ASP A 12 -1.16 12.32 13.86
C ASP A 12 -0.25 13.53 14.17
N ASN A 13 -0.80 14.60 14.74
CA ASN A 13 -0.10 15.86 15.03
C ASN A 13 0.37 16.01 16.49
N ASN A 14 -0.30 15.37 17.46
CA ASN A 14 -0.08 15.65 18.89
C ASN A 14 1.02 14.84 19.57
N LEU A 15 1.50 13.73 19.00
CA LEU A 15 2.55 12.89 19.60
C LEU A 15 3.85 12.84 18.80
N ASN A 16 3.79 12.94 17.47
CA ASN A 16 4.98 12.94 16.62
C ASN A 16 4.62 13.42 15.19
N PRO A 17 4.63 14.74 14.92
CA PRO A 17 4.10 15.30 13.67
C PRO A 17 4.77 14.65 12.46
N THR A 18 3.96 14.26 11.47
CA THR A 18 4.49 13.63 10.26
C THR A 18 5.11 14.71 9.39
N LYS A 19 6.42 14.62 9.15
CA LYS A 19 7.12 15.55 8.27
C LYS A 19 6.80 15.19 6.80
N PRO A 20 6.71 16.17 5.88
CA PRO A 20 6.51 15.88 4.45
C PRO A 20 7.58 14.93 3.89
N ILE A 21 8.79 14.98 4.45
CA ILE A 21 9.89 14.08 4.07
C ILE A 21 9.61 12.61 4.36
N ASP A 22 8.80 12.29 5.37
CA ASP A 22 8.39 10.91 5.64
C ASP A 22 7.57 10.38 4.45
N TYR A 23 6.66 11.18 3.91
CA TYR A 23 5.84 10.78 2.77
C TYR A 23 6.71 10.44 1.55
N TRP A 24 7.63 11.33 1.19
CA TRP A 24 8.56 11.12 0.07
C TRP A 24 9.51 9.94 0.30
N LEU A 25 10.04 9.78 1.52
CA LEU A 25 10.90 8.65 1.87
C LEU A 25 10.17 7.33 1.67
N PHE A 26 8.93 7.22 2.14
CA PHE A 26 8.15 6.00 1.98
C PHE A 26 7.68 5.75 0.55
N ILE A 27 7.49 6.79 -0.27
CA ILE A 27 7.33 6.62 -1.73
C ILE A 27 8.58 5.94 -2.32
N THR A 28 9.77 6.46 -2.04
CA THR A 28 11.02 5.88 -2.57
C THR A 28 11.21 4.44 -2.12
N ILE A 29 10.94 4.14 -0.85
CA ILE A 29 10.97 2.77 -0.34
C ILE A 29 9.93 1.90 -1.05
N GLY A 30 8.72 2.40 -1.25
CA GLY A 30 7.65 1.69 -1.97
C GLY A 30 8.04 1.35 -3.40
N VAL A 31 8.65 2.29 -4.14
CA VAL A 31 9.16 2.05 -5.49
C VAL A 31 10.23 0.96 -5.50
N ALA A 32 11.22 1.05 -4.61
CA ALA A 32 12.31 0.08 -4.54
C ALA A 32 11.82 -1.34 -4.20
N VAL A 33 10.90 -1.45 -3.22
CA VAL A 33 10.32 -2.74 -2.85
C VAL A 33 9.44 -3.30 -3.96
N SER A 34 8.64 -2.45 -4.63
CA SER A 34 7.83 -2.87 -5.78
C SER A 34 8.68 -3.45 -6.90
N GLN A 35 9.77 -2.78 -7.27
CA GLN A 35 10.70 -3.25 -8.30
C GLN A 35 11.35 -4.58 -7.90
N GLY A 36 11.88 -4.69 -6.67
CA GLY A 36 12.45 -5.95 -6.19
C GLY A 36 11.45 -7.12 -6.17
N ASN A 37 10.18 -6.83 -5.85
CA ASN A 37 9.11 -7.81 -5.85
C ASN A 37 8.71 -8.28 -7.26
N MET A 38 8.71 -7.39 -8.26
CA MET A 38 8.43 -7.77 -9.66
C MET A 38 9.60 -8.55 -10.27
N ILE A 39 10.85 -8.15 -10.01
CA ILE A 39 12.04 -8.91 -10.39
C ILE A 39 12.00 -10.33 -9.80
N LEU A 40 11.59 -10.47 -8.53
CA LEU A 40 11.40 -11.78 -7.92
C LEU A 40 10.30 -12.58 -8.61
N ASN A 41 9.20 -11.94 -9.00
CA ASN A 41 8.09 -12.58 -9.70
C ASN A 41 8.51 -13.11 -11.08
N GLU A 42 9.20 -12.28 -11.86
CA GLU A 42 9.75 -12.62 -13.16
C GLU A 42 10.71 -13.81 -13.05
N TYR A 43 11.66 -13.76 -12.12
CA TYR A 43 12.58 -14.86 -11.86
C TYR A 43 11.86 -16.18 -11.53
N ILE A 44 10.82 -16.14 -10.69
CA ILE A 44 10.02 -17.33 -10.37
C ILE A 44 9.30 -17.87 -11.60
N ASN A 45 8.74 -16.99 -12.44
CA ASN A 45 8.00 -17.39 -13.63
C ASN A 45 8.91 -17.99 -14.71
N GLU A 46 10.11 -17.46 -14.88
CA GLU A 46 11.11 -17.99 -15.82
C GLU A 46 11.70 -19.33 -15.36
N THR A 47 11.90 -19.50 -14.05
CA THR A 47 12.56 -20.70 -13.50
C THR A 47 11.59 -21.86 -13.26
N SER A 48 10.32 -21.58 -12.97
CA SER A 48 9.34 -22.61 -12.61
C SER A 48 8.62 -23.17 -13.83
N ASN A 49 8.71 -24.50 -14.02
CA ASN A 49 7.88 -25.23 -14.98
C ASN A 49 6.45 -25.52 -14.47
N TYR A 50 6.15 -25.19 -13.22
CA TYR A 50 4.88 -25.50 -12.59
C TYR A 50 3.96 -24.28 -12.54
N THR A 51 2.82 -24.35 -13.22
CA THR A 51 1.83 -23.27 -13.32
C THR A 51 1.31 -22.80 -11.96
N TYR A 52 1.17 -23.68 -10.97
CA TYR A 52 0.69 -23.27 -9.64
C TYR A 52 1.71 -22.40 -8.89
N ILE A 53 3.01 -22.60 -9.08
CA ILE A 53 4.06 -21.78 -8.48
C ILE A 53 4.03 -20.37 -9.10
N GLN A 54 3.84 -20.30 -10.42
CA GLN A 54 3.66 -19.04 -11.13
C GLN A 54 2.41 -18.29 -10.63
N ALA A 55 1.28 -18.99 -10.41
CA ALA A 55 0.10 -18.36 -9.83
C ALA A 55 0.34 -17.81 -8.41
N ILE A 56 1.09 -18.54 -7.58
CA ILE A 56 1.45 -18.11 -6.23
C ILE A 56 2.36 -16.88 -6.25
N SER A 57 3.25 -16.75 -7.25
CA SER A 57 4.15 -15.59 -7.36
C SER A 57 3.35 -14.28 -7.45
N TYR A 58 2.23 -14.26 -8.17
CA TYR A 58 1.34 -13.08 -8.26
C TYR A 58 0.65 -12.76 -6.94
N LEU A 59 0.37 -13.76 -6.09
CA LEU A 59 -0.17 -13.54 -4.74
C LEU A 59 0.88 -12.92 -3.82
N ILE A 60 2.15 -13.33 -3.95
CA ILE A 60 3.27 -12.75 -3.18
C ILE A 60 3.34 -11.23 -3.40
N ILE A 61 3.07 -10.75 -4.62
CA ILE A 61 3.05 -9.32 -4.91
C ILE A 61 2.08 -8.57 -3.99
N ILE A 62 0.89 -9.13 -3.79
CA ILE A 62 -0.14 -8.55 -2.93
C ILE A 62 0.33 -8.52 -1.47
N PHE A 63 0.92 -9.61 -0.97
CA PHE A 63 1.36 -9.70 0.41
C PHE A 63 2.50 -8.74 0.72
N ILE A 64 3.50 -8.63 -0.18
CA ILE A 64 4.64 -7.73 -0.01
C ILE A 64 4.18 -6.27 -0.08
N ALA A 65 3.17 -5.93 -0.87
CA ALA A 65 2.59 -4.58 -0.85
C ALA A 65 1.72 -4.33 0.41
N MET A 66 0.86 -5.28 0.77
CA MET A 66 -0.18 -5.07 1.76
C MET A 66 0.38 -5.03 3.19
N VAL A 67 1.22 -6.00 3.57
CA VAL A 67 1.67 -6.14 4.97
C VAL A 67 2.47 -4.92 5.43
N PRO A 68 3.51 -4.46 4.71
CA PRO A 68 4.24 -3.27 5.09
C PRO A 68 3.37 -2.02 5.02
N GLY A 69 2.50 -1.91 4.00
CA GLY A 69 1.57 -0.79 3.87
C GLY A 69 0.65 -0.63 5.09
N ILE A 70 0.09 -1.74 5.59
CA ILE A 70 -0.76 -1.76 6.80
C ILE A 70 0.06 -1.42 8.04
N VAL A 71 1.21 -2.08 8.25
CA VAL A 71 2.07 -1.86 9.44
C VAL A 71 2.52 -0.40 9.52
N LEU A 72 2.99 0.17 8.40
CA LEU A 72 3.39 1.57 8.32
C LEU A 72 2.21 2.52 8.50
N GLY A 73 1.03 2.17 7.96
CA GLY A 73 -0.19 2.96 8.09
C GLY A 73 -0.75 3.00 9.52
N ILE A 74 -0.63 1.89 10.27
CA ILE A 74 -0.94 1.84 11.71
C ILE A 74 0.03 2.72 12.49
N TRP A 75 1.32 2.73 12.12
CA TRP A 75 2.31 3.55 12.81
C TRP A 75 2.12 5.04 12.53
N LYS A 76 2.04 5.42 11.25
CA LYS A 76 1.63 6.76 10.79
C LYS A 76 1.00 6.66 9.40
N ARG A 77 -0.23 7.13 9.25
CA ARG A 77 -0.99 7.03 7.98
C ARG A 77 -0.24 7.52 6.74
N PRO A 78 0.46 8.68 6.76
CA PRO A 78 1.17 9.14 5.57
C PRO A 78 2.29 8.20 5.13
N ARG A 79 2.89 7.43 6.05
CA ARG A 79 3.93 6.45 5.71
C ARG A 79 3.34 5.28 4.93
N GLY A 80 2.22 4.73 5.41
CA GLY A 80 1.48 3.68 4.70
C GLY A 80 0.99 4.13 3.33
N TYR A 81 0.41 5.34 3.24
CA TYR A 81 -0.02 5.91 1.95
C TYR A 81 1.15 6.18 1.01
N GLY A 82 2.26 6.74 1.51
CA GLY A 82 3.46 6.98 0.72
C GLY A 82 4.04 5.69 0.17
N TYR A 83 4.14 4.66 1.01
CA TYR A 83 4.60 3.32 0.63
C TYR A 83 3.75 2.71 -0.48
N LEU A 84 2.42 2.64 -0.30
CA LEU A 84 1.52 2.06 -1.30
C LEU A 84 1.51 2.87 -2.60
N PHE A 85 1.61 4.20 -2.50
CA PHE A 85 1.71 5.06 -3.68
C PHE A 85 3.03 4.86 -4.44
N GLY A 86 4.14 4.70 -3.72
CA GLY A 86 5.42 4.29 -4.30
C GLY A 86 5.32 2.94 -5.01
N TYR A 87 4.53 2.00 -4.46
CA TYR A 87 4.28 0.71 -5.11
C TYR A 87 3.53 0.83 -6.44
N VAL A 88 2.55 1.74 -6.51
CA VAL A 88 1.85 2.06 -7.76
C VAL A 88 2.82 2.64 -8.80
N ILE A 89 3.68 3.59 -8.39
CA ILE A 89 4.71 4.17 -9.26
C ILE A 89 5.68 3.10 -9.74
N GLY A 90 6.14 2.21 -8.85
CA GLY A 90 7.01 1.09 -9.20
C GLY A 90 6.41 0.21 -10.28
N GLY A 91 5.11 -0.13 -10.18
CA GLY A 91 4.39 -0.85 -11.22
C GLY A 91 4.36 -0.11 -12.55
N PHE A 92 4.13 1.21 -12.55
CA PHE A 92 4.17 2.01 -13.79
C PHE A 92 5.56 2.10 -14.41
N ILE A 93 6.63 2.12 -13.61
CA ILE A 93 8.00 2.05 -14.13
C ILE A 93 8.18 0.75 -14.90
N GLU A 94 7.77 -0.38 -14.31
CA GLU A 94 7.85 -1.71 -14.93
C GLU A 94 7.10 -1.79 -16.27
N VAL A 95 5.93 -1.15 -16.36
CA VAL A 95 5.18 -1.06 -17.63
C VAL A 95 6.02 -0.47 -18.76
N VAL A 96 6.93 0.44 -18.45
CA VAL A 96 7.78 1.14 -19.43
C VAL A 96 9.08 0.40 -19.70
N VAL A 97 9.66 -0.26 -18.69
CA VAL A 97 11.04 -0.78 -18.76
C VAL A 97 11.16 -2.30 -18.79
N GLY A 98 10.09 -3.04 -18.48
CA GLY A 98 10.11 -4.49 -18.30
C GLY A 98 8.79 -5.16 -18.67
N ASP A 99 8.29 -6.07 -17.83
CA ASP A 99 7.08 -6.83 -18.13
C ASP A 99 5.82 -5.96 -17.93
N THR A 100 5.16 -5.64 -19.05
CA THR A 100 3.94 -4.82 -19.09
C THR A 100 2.80 -5.43 -18.26
N TYR A 101 2.63 -6.74 -18.27
CA TYR A 101 1.54 -7.40 -17.55
C TYR A 101 1.78 -7.35 -16.04
N ILE A 102 2.98 -7.71 -15.59
CA ILE A 102 3.37 -7.66 -14.18
C ILE A 102 3.29 -6.21 -13.66
N GLY A 103 3.73 -5.24 -14.46
CA GLY A 103 3.66 -3.82 -14.13
C GLY A 103 2.24 -3.31 -13.95
N ILE A 104 1.34 -3.57 -14.92
CA ILE A 104 -0.08 -3.18 -14.85
C ILE A 104 -0.75 -3.86 -13.65
N TYR A 105 -0.53 -5.16 -13.46
CA TYR A 105 -1.09 -5.91 -12.34
C TYR A 105 -0.66 -5.32 -10.99
N THR A 106 0.63 -5.07 -10.82
CA THR A 106 1.20 -4.51 -9.58
C THR A 106 0.66 -3.11 -9.30
N ALA A 107 0.61 -2.24 -10.32
CA ALA A 107 0.06 -0.90 -10.19
C ALA A 107 -1.43 -0.92 -9.80
N PHE A 108 -2.22 -1.75 -10.48
CA PHE A 108 -3.66 -1.85 -10.26
C PHE A 108 -4.00 -2.38 -8.86
N VAL A 109 -3.37 -3.49 -8.45
CA VAL A 109 -3.62 -4.08 -7.13
C VAL A 109 -3.20 -3.12 -6.02
N SER A 110 -2.03 -2.50 -6.15
CA SER A 110 -1.54 -1.53 -5.15
C SER A 110 -2.47 -0.32 -5.04
N PHE A 111 -3.03 0.14 -6.16
CA PHE A 111 -4.00 1.23 -6.16
C PHE A 111 -5.32 0.83 -5.48
N MET A 112 -5.81 -0.39 -5.71
CA MET A 112 -6.98 -0.92 -5.00
C MET A 112 -6.73 -1.03 -3.49
N LEU A 113 -5.52 -1.40 -3.07
CA LEU A 113 -5.11 -1.43 -1.66
C LEU A 113 -5.04 -0.03 -1.01
N ILE A 114 -4.93 1.05 -1.79
CA ILE A 114 -5.07 2.42 -1.27
C ILE A 114 -6.56 2.76 -1.12
N ILE A 115 -7.36 2.48 -2.15
CA ILE A 115 -8.76 2.91 -2.23
C ILE A 115 -9.65 2.16 -1.25
N ILE A 116 -9.59 0.83 -1.21
CA ILE A 116 -10.54 0.01 -0.45
C ILE A 116 -10.50 0.37 1.04
N PRO A 117 -9.33 0.39 1.71
CA PRO A 117 -9.26 0.82 3.11
C PRO A 117 -9.71 2.27 3.27
N HIS A 118 -9.31 3.17 2.38
CA HIS A 118 -9.70 4.58 2.46
C HIS A 118 -11.22 4.77 2.41
N LEU A 119 -11.91 4.05 1.52
CA LEU A 119 -13.37 4.07 1.43
C LEU A 119 -14.03 3.46 2.65
N ILE A 120 -13.53 2.32 3.16
CA ILE A 120 -14.06 1.68 4.38
C ILE A 120 -13.96 2.64 5.56
N PHE A 121 -12.79 3.25 5.79
CA PHE A 121 -12.62 4.20 6.91
C PHE A 121 -13.48 5.45 6.75
N LYS A 122 -13.71 5.93 5.52
CA LYS A 122 -14.57 7.07 5.25
C LYS A 122 -16.05 6.76 5.52
N HIS A 123 -16.54 5.60 5.06
CA HIS A 123 -17.94 5.20 5.21
C HIS A 123 -18.27 4.69 6.62
N TRP A 124 -17.38 3.91 7.24
CA TRP A 124 -17.55 3.46 8.64
C TRP A 124 -17.74 4.64 9.60
N ARG A 125 -17.01 5.74 9.36
CA ARG A 125 -17.12 6.98 10.12
C ARG A 125 -18.41 7.77 9.85
N SER A 126 -19.06 7.53 8.71
CA SER A 126 -20.38 8.07 8.40
C SER A 126 -21.45 7.34 9.19
N VAL A 127 -21.36 6.01 9.26
CA VAL A 127 -22.32 5.16 10.00
C VAL A 127 -22.19 5.35 11.50
N SER A 128 -20.97 5.48 12.04
CA SER A 128 -20.77 5.69 13.48
C SER A 128 -21.29 7.04 14.02
N LYS A 129 -21.70 7.96 13.13
CA LYS A 129 -22.30 9.25 13.49
C LYS A 129 -23.83 9.23 13.45
N VAL A 130 -24.42 8.14 12.97
CA VAL A 130 -25.87 7.96 13.02
C VAL A 130 -26.25 7.73 14.48
N LYS A 131 -26.81 8.76 15.12
CA LYS A 131 -27.53 8.58 16.37
C LYS A 131 -28.83 7.86 16.02
N PHE A 132 -29.02 6.68 16.61
CA PHE A 132 -30.33 6.05 16.63
C PHE A 132 -31.17 6.85 17.64
N GLU A 133 -32.15 7.59 17.14
CA GLU A 133 -33.24 8.15 17.94
C GLU A 133 -34.27 7.06 18.28
#